data_AF-A0A2H6GQG3-F1
#
_entry.id   AF-A0A2H6GQG3-F1
#
_cell.length_a   1.000
_cell.length_b   1.000
_cell.length_c   1.000
_cell.angle_alpha   90.00
_cell.angle_beta   90.00
_cell.angle_gamma   90.00
#
_symmetry.space_group_name_H-M   'P 1'
#
loop_
_entity.id
_entity.type
_entity.pdbx_description
1 polymer ?
#
loop_
_entity_poly.entity_id
_entity_poly.type
_entity_poly.pdbx_seq_one_letter_code
_entity_poly.pdbx_strand_id
1 'polypeptide(L)'
;MYEKVAHEKWSGRKLYHWLRFELNFKTKGNKNISLSNIYLILQNSFYYGTFEYPQGSGNWYQGKHEPLINKELFDLAQEQLKRDRIVRESREFAFTKLMKCGLCGSGISAEEKYKKLKNGSVNKYIYYGCARSRDRNCKCGYMREEAIISQLIRIVDKLDMNEIGLKKQFEEEVERYNHFQKTVLQMNGKGNEIQKSQQFDVKTYVKYILKEGKITEKRELLASLKSRLIFRNKKITLEKHETTIKNS
;
A
#
# COMPACT_ATOMS: atom_id res chain seq x y z
N MET A 1 -28.61 -0.36 -18.54
CA MET A 1 -27.24 -0.15 -17.99
C MET A 1 -26.95 1.33 -17.81
N TYR A 2 -27.11 2.16 -18.84
CA TYR A 2 -26.88 3.61 -18.79
C TYR A 2 -27.64 4.30 -17.66
N GLU A 3 -28.94 4.06 -17.53
CA GLU A 3 -29.78 4.61 -16.44
C GLU A 3 -29.22 4.32 -15.05
N LYS A 4 -28.72 3.10 -14.82
CA LYS A 4 -28.13 2.71 -13.53
C LYS A 4 -26.82 3.45 -13.24
N VAL A 5 -26.05 3.78 -14.27
CA VAL A 5 -24.83 4.58 -14.11
C VAL A 5 -25.20 6.04 -13.86
N ALA A 6 -26.05 6.60 -14.72
CA ALA A 6 -26.40 8.01 -14.69
C ALA A 6 -27.22 8.40 -13.44
N HIS A 7 -28.29 7.67 -13.15
CA HIS A 7 -29.23 8.03 -12.08
C HIS A 7 -28.88 7.38 -10.74
N GLU A 8 -28.53 6.08 -10.75
CA GLU A 8 -28.22 5.35 -9.51
C GLU A 8 -26.73 5.41 -9.11
N LYS A 9 -25.88 6.07 -9.92
CA LYS A 9 -24.43 6.20 -9.69
C LYS A 9 -23.70 4.86 -9.53
N TRP A 10 -24.15 3.82 -10.23
CA TRP A 10 -23.50 2.51 -10.15
C TRP A 10 -22.11 2.52 -10.77
N SER A 11 -21.13 1.95 -10.05
CA SER A 11 -19.82 1.67 -10.64
C SER A 11 -19.91 0.56 -11.69
N GLY A 12 -19.00 0.56 -12.68
CA GLY A 12 -18.91 -0.53 -13.67
C GLY A 12 -18.77 -1.91 -13.03
N ARG A 13 -18.14 -2.00 -11.84
CA ARG A 13 -18.04 -3.25 -11.09
C ARG A 13 -19.38 -3.68 -10.47
N LYS A 14 -20.19 -2.74 -9.98
CA LYS A 14 -21.54 -3.03 -9.50
C LYS A 14 -22.42 -3.54 -10.64
N LEU A 15 -22.36 -2.91 -11.81
CA LEU A 15 -23.02 -3.40 -13.03
C LEU A 15 -22.58 -4.81 -13.41
N TYR A 16 -21.27 -5.08 -13.36
CA TYR A 16 -20.74 -6.41 -13.63
C TYR A 16 -21.32 -7.48 -12.69
N HIS A 17 -21.38 -7.18 -11.38
CA HIS A 17 -21.95 -8.10 -10.41
C HIS A 17 -23.45 -8.32 -10.66
N TRP A 18 -24.20 -7.24 -10.90
CA TRP A 18 -25.63 -7.32 -11.21
C TRP A 18 -25.91 -8.16 -12.47
N LEU A 19 -25.21 -7.86 -13.58
CA LEU A 19 -25.37 -8.62 -14.83
C LEU A 19 -25.01 -10.10 -14.64
N ARG A 20 -23.96 -10.40 -13.88
CA ARG A 20 -23.46 -11.77 -13.71
C ARG A 20 -24.26 -12.61 -12.72
N PHE A 21 -24.63 -12.05 -11.57
CA PHE A 21 -25.16 -12.81 -10.44
C PHE A 21 -26.66 -12.63 -10.23
N GLU A 22 -27.22 -11.47 -10.59
CA GLU A 22 -28.65 -11.21 -10.40
C GLU A 22 -29.42 -11.50 -11.69
N LEU A 23 -28.96 -10.96 -12.83
CA LEU A 23 -29.61 -11.19 -14.12
C LEU A 23 -29.12 -12.45 -14.85
N ASN A 24 -27.98 -13.02 -14.41
CA ASN A 24 -27.30 -14.13 -15.09
C ASN A 24 -27.15 -13.92 -16.61
N PHE A 25 -26.92 -12.67 -17.04
CA PHE A 25 -26.87 -12.26 -18.43
C PHE A 25 -25.69 -12.92 -19.18
N LYS A 26 -25.97 -13.53 -20.33
CA LYS A 26 -24.99 -14.20 -21.18
C LYS A 26 -24.89 -13.53 -22.54
N THR A 27 -23.68 -13.55 -23.11
CA THR A 27 -23.46 -13.23 -24.52
C THR A 27 -24.01 -14.35 -25.41
N LYS A 28 -24.10 -14.11 -26.72
CA LYS A 28 -24.50 -15.14 -27.71
C LYS A 28 -23.67 -16.43 -27.60
N GLY A 29 -22.40 -16.34 -27.18
CA GLY A 29 -21.53 -17.49 -26.96
C GLY A 29 -21.64 -18.15 -25.58
N ASN A 30 -22.74 -17.91 -24.84
CA ASN A 30 -23.00 -18.41 -23.49
C ASN A 30 -21.92 -18.05 -22.44
N LYS A 31 -21.24 -16.91 -22.62
CA LYS A 31 -20.23 -16.41 -21.67
C LYS A 31 -20.75 -15.20 -20.92
N ASN A 32 -20.27 -14.99 -19.69
CA ASN A 32 -20.53 -13.74 -18.97
C ASN A 32 -19.84 -12.56 -19.67
N ILE A 33 -20.47 -11.39 -19.67
CA ILE A 33 -19.84 -10.18 -20.19
C ILE A 33 -18.64 -9.77 -19.31
N SER A 34 -17.52 -9.42 -19.92
CA SER A 34 -16.34 -8.96 -19.19
C SER A 34 -16.55 -7.52 -18.68
N LEU A 35 -15.83 -7.15 -17.61
CA LEU A 35 -15.87 -5.78 -17.09
C LEU A 35 -15.42 -4.77 -18.17
N SER A 36 -14.40 -5.09 -18.96
CA SER A 36 -13.93 -4.25 -20.05
C SER A 36 -15.01 -4.02 -21.11
N ASN A 37 -15.76 -5.05 -21.49
CA ASN A 37 -16.84 -4.91 -22.46
C ASN A 37 -17.98 -4.02 -21.94
N ILE A 38 -18.26 -4.04 -20.63
CA ILE A 38 -19.24 -3.11 -20.03
C ILE A 38 -18.78 -1.66 -20.24
N TYR A 39 -17.50 -1.35 -19.99
CA TYR A 39 -16.95 -0.01 -20.23
C TYR A 39 -16.99 0.37 -21.71
N LEU A 40 -16.62 -0.54 -22.62
CA LEU A 40 -16.71 -0.31 -24.07
C LEU A 40 -18.13 0.02 -24.51
N ILE A 41 -19.12 -0.72 -24.00
CA ILE A 41 -20.52 -0.44 -24.30
C ILE A 41 -20.87 0.95 -23.79
N LEU A 42 -20.61 1.24 -22.51
CA LEU A 42 -20.99 2.52 -21.91
C LEU A 42 -20.33 3.73 -22.57
N GLN A 43 -19.12 3.58 -23.11
CA GLN A 43 -18.36 4.66 -23.79
C GLN A 43 -18.68 4.82 -25.28
N ASN A 44 -19.47 3.92 -25.86
CA ASN A 44 -19.74 3.94 -27.29
C ASN A 44 -20.84 4.95 -27.64
N SER A 45 -20.47 6.01 -28.35
CA SER A 45 -21.37 7.05 -28.84
C SER A 45 -22.39 6.56 -29.86
N PHE A 46 -22.14 5.41 -30.50
CA PHE A 46 -23.04 4.81 -31.48
C PHE A 46 -24.44 4.58 -30.89
N TYR A 47 -24.56 4.34 -29.59
CA TYR A 47 -25.84 4.10 -28.94
C TYR A 47 -26.76 5.32 -28.88
N TYR A 48 -26.24 6.55 -28.96
CA TYR A 48 -27.07 7.75 -29.14
C TYR A 48 -27.10 8.26 -30.59
N GLY A 49 -26.52 7.51 -31.53
CA GLY A 49 -26.69 7.74 -32.96
C GLY A 49 -25.49 8.37 -33.67
N THR A 50 -24.45 8.84 -32.97
CA THR A 50 -23.24 9.37 -33.63
C THR A 50 -22.06 8.40 -33.51
N PHE A 51 -21.14 8.43 -34.46
CA PHE A 51 -19.90 7.66 -34.36
C PHE A 51 -18.74 8.37 -35.05
N GLU A 52 -17.52 8.02 -34.67
CA GLU A 52 -16.30 8.54 -35.26
C GLU A 52 -15.70 7.52 -36.22
N TYR A 53 -15.29 7.95 -37.42
CA TYR A 53 -14.64 7.06 -38.39
C TYR A 53 -13.62 7.76 -39.30
N PRO A 54 -12.40 7.22 -39.49
CA PRO A 54 -11.78 6.16 -38.71
C PRO A 54 -11.67 6.53 -37.22
N GLN A 55 -11.58 5.55 -36.33
CA GLN A 55 -11.51 5.81 -34.88
C GLN A 55 -10.30 6.69 -34.55
N GLY A 56 -10.50 7.78 -33.80
CA GLY A 56 -9.47 8.76 -33.47
C GLY A 56 -9.13 9.78 -34.57
N SER A 57 -9.91 9.84 -35.65
CA SER A 57 -9.71 10.81 -36.75
C SER A 57 -10.27 12.21 -36.48
N GLY A 58 -11.14 12.36 -35.48
CA GLY A 58 -11.92 13.58 -35.24
C GLY A 58 -13.13 13.76 -36.17
N ASN A 59 -13.35 12.86 -37.14
CA ASN A 59 -14.46 12.95 -38.08
C ASN A 59 -15.70 12.23 -37.54
N TRP A 60 -16.73 13.01 -37.22
CA TRP A 60 -17.99 12.53 -36.64
C TRP A 60 -19.10 12.42 -37.68
N TYR A 61 -19.82 11.31 -37.63
CA TYR A 61 -20.93 11.00 -38.55
C TYR A 61 -22.19 10.67 -37.76
N GLN A 62 -23.34 11.06 -38.32
CA GLN A 62 -24.65 10.67 -37.83
C GLN A 62 -25.07 9.33 -38.47
N GLY A 63 -25.31 8.32 -37.64
CA GLY A 63 -25.89 7.04 -38.04
C GLY A 63 -27.35 7.18 -38.45
N LYS A 64 -27.78 6.33 -39.38
CA LYS A 64 -29.17 6.24 -39.85
C LYS A 64 -30.04 5.35 -38.96
N HIS A 65 -29.45 4.66 -37.98
CA HIS A 65 -30.19 3.79 -37.07
C HIS A 65 -30.93 4.60 -36.00
N GLU A 66 -31.96 3.98 -35.43
CA GLU A 66 -32.67 4.53 -34.28
C GLU A 66 -31.74 4.52 -33.05
N PRO A 67 -31.49 5.68 -32.41
CA PRO A 67 -30.73 5.76 -31.17
C PRO A 67 -31.39 4.93 -30.06
N LEU A 68 -30.59 4.14 -29.32
CA LEU A 68 -31.07 3.36 -28.17
C LEU A 68 -31.17 4.20 -26.89
N ILE A 69 -30.42 5.29 -26.82
CA ILE A 69 -30.40 6.25 -25.71
C ILE A 69 -30.31 7.66 -26.26
N ASN A 70 -30.72 8.65 -25.48
CA ASN A 70 -30.47 10.05 -25.83
C ASN A 70 -29.04 10.46 -25.43
N LYS A 71 -28.58 11.59 -26.01
CA LYS A 71 -27.25 12.13 -25.73
C LYS A 71 -27.09 12.54 -24.26
N GLU A 72 -28.14 13.09 -23.66
CA GLU A 72 -28.12 13.53 -22.25
C GLU A 72 -27.81 12.38 -21.28
N LEU A 73 -28.45 11.22 -21.46
CA LEU A 73 -28.21 10.04 -20.64
C LEU A 73 -26.79 9.49 -20.86
N PHE A 74 -26.30 9.54 -22.09
CA PHE A 74 -24.92 9.17 -22.40
C PHE A 74 -23.92 10.07 -21.68
N ASP A 75 -24.11 11.40 -21.77
CA ASP A 75 -23.22 12.39 -21.17
C ASP A 75 -23.20 12.27 -19.63
N LEU A 76 -24.37 12.11 -18.99
CA LEU A 76 -24.46 11.84 -17.55
C LEU A 76 -23.72 10.55 -17.15
N ALA A 77 -23.85 9.49 -17.96
CA ALA A 77 -23.10 8.26 -17.71
C ALA A 77 -21.59 8.47 -17.89
N GLN A 78 -21.15 9.24 -18.88
CA GLN A 78 -19.73 9.56 -19.08
C GLN A 78 -19.17 10.39 -17.93
N GLU A 79 -19.90 11.38 -17.43
CA GLU A 79 -19.49 12.18 -16.27
C GLU A 79 -19.26 11.30 -15.04
N GLN A 80 -20.16 10.36 -14.76
CA GLN A 80 -19.99 9.41 -13.67
C GLN A 80 -18.82 8.43 -13.89
N LEU A 81 -18.49 8.11 -15.15
CA LEU A 81 -17.39 7.21 -15.49
C LEU A 81 -16.02 7.91 -15.55
N LYS A 82 -15.99 9.21 -15.82
CA LYS A 82 -14.80 10.06 -15.69
C LYS A 82 -14.36 10.00 -14.23
N ARG A 83 -13.25 9.30 -13.98
CA ARG A 83 -12.60 9.41 -12.69
C ARG A 83 -12.06 10.83 -12.58
N ASP A 84 -12.33 11.49 -11.45
CA ASP A 84 -11.51 12.61 -11.02
C ASP A 84 -10.03 12.22 -11.19
N ARG A 85 -9.22 13.16 -11.69
CA ARG A 85 -7.77 13.00 -11.73
C ARG A 85 -7.33 12.57 -10.32
N ILE A 86 -7.02 11.30 -10.14
CA ILE A 86 -6.50 10.79 -8.87
C ILE A 86 -5.14 11.47 -8.72
N VAL A 87 -5.11 12.54 -7.91
CA VAL A 87 -3.87 13.15 -7.47
C VAL A 87 -3.19 12.09 -6.61
N ARG A 88 -2.15 11.47 -7.17
CA ARG A 88 -1.34 10.49 -6.46
C ARG A 88 -0.26 11.23 -5.71
N GLU A 89 -0.49 11.47 -4.44
CA GLU A 89 0.58 11.89 -3.53
C GLU A 89 1.45 10.67 -3.21
N SER A 90 2.75 10.77 -3.44
CA SER A 90 3.71 9.78 -2.93
C SER A 90 3.88 9.97 -1.44
N ARG A 91 3.33 9.06 -0.64
CA ARG A 91 3.58 9.01 0.81
C ARG A 91 4.56 7.89 1.11
N GLU A 92 5.58 8.20 1.91
CA GLU A 92 6.52 7.22 2.39
C GLU A 92 6.08 6.65 3.73
N PHE A 93 6.22 5.33 3.87
CA PHE A 93 5.85 4.60 5.08
C PHE A 93 6.97 3.65 5.46
N ALA A 94 7.29 3.59 6.76
CA ALA A 94 8.44 2.88 7.28
C ALA A 94 8.42 1.37 6.94
N PHE A 95 7.26 0.72 6.97
CA PHE A 95 7.20 -0.74 6.91
C PHE A 95 6.58 -1.31 5.62
N THR A 96 6.30 -0.45 4.64
CA THR A 96 5.78 -0.90 3.33
C THR A 96 6.85 -1.63 2.53
N LYS A 97 6.43 -2.65 1.76
CA LYS A 97 7.28 -3.57 0.96
C LYS A 97 8.19 -4.50 1.76
N LEU A 98 8.40 -4.25 3.06
CA LEU A 98 9.26 -5.06 3.93
C LEU A 98 8.51 -6.23 4.61
N MET A 99 7.18 -6.13 4.70
CA MET A 99 6.32 -7.19 5.22
C MET A 99 5.48 -7.87 4.13
N LYS A 100 5.21 -9.16 4.29
CA LYS A 100 4.26 -9.94 3.48
C LYS A 100 3.04 -10.37 4.29
N CYS A 101 1.90 -10.46 3.63
CA CYS A 101 0.69 -11.04 4.19
C CYS A 101 0.82 -12.57 4.27
N GLY A 102 0.75 -13.13 5.48
CA GLY A 102 0.82 -14.58 5.70
C GLY A 102 -0.46 -15.37 5.35
N LEU A 103 -1.50 -14.71 4.82
CA LEU A 103 -2.72 -15.39 4.33
C LEU A 103 -2.74 -15.55 2.81
N CYS A 104 -2.41 -14.49 2.06
CA CYS A 104 -2.50 -14.49 0.60
C CYS A 104 -1.17 -14.20 -0.12
N GLY A 105 -0.09 -13.94 0.63
CA GLY A 105 1.23 -13.62 0.09
C GLY A 105 1.35 -12.22 -0.55
N SER A 106 0.29 -11.39 -0.52
CA SER A 106 0.36 -10.00 -0.97
C SER A 106 1.33 -9.18 -0.12
N GLY A 107 1.85 -8.07 -0.65
CA GLY A 107 2.58 -7.10 0.16
C GLY A 107 1.69 -6.39 1.19
N ILE A 108 2.30 -5.85 2.24
CA ILE A 108 1.64 -4.96 3.19
C ILE A 108 1.77 -3.51 2.72
N SER A 109 0.65 -2.81 2.71
CA SER A 109 0.53 -1.36 2.43
C SER A 109 0.17 -0.61 3.71
N ALA A 110 0.25 0.71 3.68
CA ALA A 110 -0.18 1.58 4.77
C ALA A 110 -1.17 2.65 4.29
N GLU A 111 -1.93 3.19 5.25
CA GLU A 111 -2.89 4.27 5.07
C GLU A 111 -2.87 5.19 6.30
N GLU A 112 -2.98 6.50 6.08
CA GLU A 112 -3.10 7.50 7.14
C GLU A 112 -4.57 7.81 7.39
N LYS A 113 -4.97 7.80 8.66
CA LYS A 113 -6.32 8.18 9.08
C LYS A 113 -6.25 9.36 10.04
N TYR A 114 -7.00 10.39 9.73
CA TYR A 114 -7.12 11.60 10.53
C TYR A 114 -8.42 11.54 11.33
N LYS A 115 -8.32 11.65 12.65
CA LYS A 115 -9.45 11.71 13.57
C LYS A 115 -9.56 13.12 14.14
N LYS A 116 -10.64 13.82 13.80
CA LYS A 116 -11.00 15.09 14.44
C LYS A 116 -11.46 14.83 15.88
N LEU A 117 -10.90 15.56 16.82
CA LEU A 117 -11.25 15.50 18.24
C LEU A 117 -12.30 16.56 18.58
N LYS A 118 -12.99 16.40 19.71
CA LYS A 118 -14.07 17.31 20.15
C LYS A 118 -13.58 18.74 20.40
N ASN A 119 -12.30 18.91 20.71
CA ASN A 119 -11.63 20.19 20.92
C ASN A 119 -11.12 20.84 19.62
N GLY A 120 -11.45 20.28 18.45
CA GLY A 120 -11.04 20.81 17.14
C GLY A 120 -9.66 20.35 16.64
N SER A 121 -8.83 19.70 17.47
CA SER A 121 -7.54 19.18 17.02
C SER A 121 -7.67 17.88 16.22
N VAL A 122 -6.65 17.54 15.43
CA VAL A 122 -6.65 16.37 14.53
C VAL A 122 -5.53 15.41 14.91
N ASN A 123 -5.90 14.18 15.27
CA ASN A 123 -4.93 13.11 15.48
C ASN A 123 -4.71 12.31 14.20
N LYS A 124 -3.45 12.10 13.83
CA LYS A 124 -3.04 11.26 12.71
C LYS A 124 -2.69 9.85 13.23
N TYR A 125 -3.19 8.82 12.54
CA TYR A 125 -2.87 7.42 12.82
C TYR A 125 -2.45 6.72 11.53
N ILE A 126 -1.39 5.92 11.59
CA ILE A 126 -0.93 5.11 10.46
C ILE A 126 -1.36 3.66 10.68
N TYR A 127 -2.03 3.08 9.69
CA TYR A 127 -2.47 1.69 9.70
C TYR A 127 -1.79 0.93 8.58
N TYR A 128 -1.28 -0.26 8.89
CA TYR A 128 -0.74 -1.18 7.90
C TYR A 128 -1.69 -2.36 7.73
N GLY A 129 -1.81 -2.85 6.49
CA GLY A 129 -2.65 -4.00 6.17
C GLY A 129 -2.35 -4.61 4.81
N CYS A 130 -2.96 -5.75 4.53
CA CYS A 130 -2.79 -6.43 3.26
C CYS A 130 -3.21 -5.54 2.08
N ALA A 131 -2.33 -5.38 1.09
CA ALA A 131 -2.65 -4.64 -0.14
C ALA A 131 -3.71 -5.33 -1.01
N ARG A 132 -4.04 -6.59 -0.70
CA ARG A 132 -5.03 -7.41 -1.40
C ARG A 132 -4.78 -7.52 -2.91
N SER A 133 -3.50 -7.51 -3.31
CA SER A 133 -3.08 -7.60 -4.70
C SER A 133 -3.24 -9.00 -5.28
N ARG A 134 -3.01 -10.04 -4.46
CA ARG A 134 -3.22 -11.46 -4.84
C ARG A 134 -4.63 -11.96 -4.53
N ASP A 135 -5.21 -11.54 -3.41
CA ASP A 135 -6.57 -11.90 -3.01
C ASP A 135 -7.33 -10.66 -2.52
N ARG A 136 -8.37 -10.29 -3.27
CA ARG A 136 -9.20 -9.10 -3.02
C ARG A 136 -10.10 -9.24 -1.79
N ASN A 137 -10.34 -10.46 -1.33
CA ASN A 137 -11.19 -10.79 -0.18
C ASN A 137 -10.37 -11.19 1.06
N CYS A 138 -9.06 -10.95 1.03
CA CYS A 138 -8.16 -11.32 2.11
C CYS A 138 -8.59 -10.70 3.45
N LYS A 139 -8.71 -11.54 4.47
CA LYS A 139 -9.17 -11.20 5.83
C LYS A 139 -8.02 -10.85 6.81
N CYS A 140 -6.82 -10.59 6.30
CA CYS A 140 -5.63 -10.32 7.14
C CYS A 140 -5.78 -9.11 8.08
N GLY A 141 -6.69 -8.19 7.74
CA GLY A 141 -7.00 -7.02 8.56
C GLY A 141 -5.93 -5.93 8.51
N TYR A 142 -6.10 -4.97 9.42
CA TYR A 142 -5.21 -3.82 9.60
C TYR A 142 -4.74 -3.72 11.05
N MET A 143 -3.56 -3.15 11.25
CA MET A 143 -2.97 -2.89 12.55
C MET A 143 -2.32 -1.51 12.57
N ARG A 144 -2.38 -0.82 13.71
CA ARG A 144 -1.74 0.48 13.88
C ARG A 144 -0.22 0.35 13.93
N GLU A 145 0.47 1.40 13.51
CA GLU A 145 1.93 1.46 13.52
C GLU A 145 2.54 1.24 14.90
N GLU A 146 1.94 1.80 15.97
CA GLU A 146 2.48 1.66 17.32
C GLU A 146 2.44 0.20 17.80
N ALA A 147 1.39 -0.53 17.41
CA ALA A 147 1.27 -1.96 17.71
C ALA A 147 2.26 -2.80 16.89
N ILE A 148 2.59 -2.38 15.66
CA ILE A 148 3.63 -3.00 14.83
C ILE A 148 5.00 -2.80 15.47
N ILE A 149 5.35 -1.57 15.82
CA ILE A 149 6.61 -1.23 16.50
C ILE A 149 6.76 -2.05 17.79
N SER A 150 5.70 -2.12 18.59
CA SER A 150 5.70 -2.92 19.83
C SER A 150 5.98 -4.40 19.58
N GLN A 151 5.46 -4.98 18.50
CA GLN A 151 5.74 -6.37 18.15
C GLN A 151 7.15 -6.55 17.58
N LEU A 152 7.64 -5.60 16.77
CA LEU A 152 9.00 -5.63 16.25
C LEU A 152 10.04 -5.57 17.38
N ILE A 153 9.83 -4.73 18.39
CA ILE A 153 10.69 -4.67 19.59
C ILE A 153 10.80 -6.04 20.26
N ARG A 154 9.67 -6.73 20.45
CA ARG A 154 9.64 -8.08 21.04
C ARG A 154 10.33 -9.14 20.17
N ILE A 155 10.36 -8.94 18.86
CA ILE A 155 11.09 -9.81 17.94
C ILE A 155 12.59 -9.55 18.08
N VAL A 156 13.01 -8.28 18.12
CA VAL A 156 14.41 -7.87 18.31
C VAL A 156 14.99 -8.42 19.62
N ASP A 157 14.20 -8.49 20.69
CA ASP A 157 14.63 -9.12 21.96
C ASP A 157 15.08 -10.57 21.75
N LYS A 158 14.37 -11.31 20.89
CA LYS A 158 14.60 -12.73 20.61
C LYS A 158 15.60 -12.99 19.49
N LEU A 159 15.95 -11.97 18.70
CA LEU A 159 16.90 -12.10 17.61
C LEU A 159 18.33 -12.21 18.14
N ASP A 160 19.14 -13.02 17.44
CA ASP A 160 20.58 -13.00 17.62
C ASP A 160 21.18 -11.78 16.91
N MET A 161 22.26 -11.23 17.48
CA MET A 161 22.99 -10.07 16.98
C MET A 161 23.52 -10.30 15.57
N ASN A 162 23.83 -11.55 15.21
CA ASN A 162 24.30 -11.96 13.89
C ASN A 162 23.24 -11.85 12.78
N GLU A 163 21.95 -11.73 13.15
CA GLU A 163 20.86 -11.52 12.20
C GLU A 163 20.62 -10.04 11.87
N ILE A 164 21.23 -9.13 12.64
CA ILE A 164 21.05 -7.69 12.53
C ILE A 164 22.28 -7.08 11.84
N GLY A 165 22.17 -6.75 10.55
CA GLY A 165 23.26 -6.21 9.74
C GLY A 165 23.70 -4.78 10.06
N LEU A 166 23.33 -4.23 11.23
CA LEU A 166 23.49 -2.80 11.57
C LEU A 166 24.71 -2.46 12.42
N LYS A 167 25.50 -3.45 12.84
CA LYS A 167 26.63 -3.22 13.75
C LYS A 167 27.56 -2.11 13.24
N LYS A 168 27.93 -2.18 11.96
CA LYS A 168 28.84 -1.21 11.32
C LYS A 168 28.24 0.20 11.24
N GLN A 169 26.96 0.32 10.85
CA GLN A 169 26.30 1.63 10.74
C GLN A 169 26.21 2.33 12.11
N PHE A 170 25.98 1.56 13.17
CA PHE A 170 25.95 2.12 14.52
C PHE A 170 27.33 2.56 15.00
N GLU A 171 28.36 1.74 14.77
CA GLU A 171 29.75 2.09 15.08
C GLU A 171 30.14 3.42 14.41
N GLU A 172 29.81 3.60 13.13
CA GLU A 172 30.04 4.85 12.39
C GLU A 172 29.26 6.05 12.94
N GLU A 173 28.04 5.85 13.46
CA GLU A 173 27.25 6.92 14.05
C GLU A 173 27.76 7.35 15.43
N VAL A 174 28.18 6.40 16.25
CA VAL A 174 28.81 6.67 17.54
C VAL A 174 30.16 7.36 17.36
N GLU A 175 30.96 6.93 16.39
CA GLU A 175 32.21 7.62 16.04
C GLU A 175 31.98 9.04 15.56
N ARG A 176 30.97 9.26 14.70
CA ARG A 176 30.56 10.62 14.29
C ARG A 176 30.13 11.47 15.47
N TYR A 177 29.35 10.92 16.39
CA TYR A 177 28.90 11.64 17.59
C TYR A 177 30.07 12.01 18.51
N ASN A 178 30.97 11.07 18.78
CA ASN A 178 32.17 11.31 19.59
C ASN A 178 33.10 12.35 18.92
N HIS A 179 33.26 12.29 17.60
CA HIS A 179 34.02 13.27 16.84
C HIS A 179 33.35 14.66 16.91
N PHE A 180 32.03 14.73 16.77
CA PHE A 180 31.28 15.99 16.89
C PHE A 180 31.42 16.61 18.30
N GLN A 181 31.31 15.80 19.36
CA GLN A 181 31.50 16.28 20.73
C GLN A 181 32.91 16.83 20.98
N LYS A 182 33.95 16.19 20.45
CA LYS A 182 35.34 16.63 20.59
C LYS A 182 35.63 17.89 19.77
N THR A 183 35.21 17.92 18.51
CA THR A 183 35.58 18.97 17.55
C THR A 183 34.71 20.21 17.67
N VAL A 184 33.39 20.05 17.82
CA VAL A 184 32.44 21.18 17.76
C VAL A 184 32.10 21.69 19.15
N LEU A 185 31.86 20.80 20.10
CA LEU A 185 31.48 21.17 21.47
C LEU A 185 32.67 21.42 22.40
N GLN A 186 33.90 21.21 21.92
CA GLN A 186 35.17 21.39 22.67
C GLN A 186 35.16 20.77 24.07
N MET A 187 34.42 19.67 24.25
CA MET A 187 34.32 18.97 25.53
C MET A 187 35.61 18.19 25.80
N ASN A 188 36.61 18.86 26.37
CA ASN A 188 37.87 18.26 26.83
C ASN A 188 37.72 17.78 28.29
N GLY A 189 36.98 16.69 28.49
CA GLY A 189 36.77 16.12 29.82
C GLY A 189 36.95 14.61 29.83
N LYS A 190 37.88 14.12 30.66
CA LYS A 190 38.17 12.70 30.97
C LYS A 190 36.96 11.90 31.52
N GLY A 191 35.75 12.47 31.55
CA GLY A 191 34.53 11.86 32.10
C GLY A 191 33.45 11.47 31.08
N ASN A 192 33.54 11.92 29.82
CA ASN A 192 32.48 11.74 28.80
C ASN A 192 32.96 11.04 27.53
N GLU A 193 34.10 10.37 27.55
CA GLU A 193 34.34 9.35 26.52
C GLU A 193 33.37 8.20 26.81
N ILE A 194 32.42 7.94 25.91
CA ILE A 194 31.69 6.67 25.90
C ILE A 194 32.79 5.62 25.83
N GLN A 195 33.10 5.00 26.98
CA GLN A 195 34.19 4.06 27.07
C GLN A 195 33.92 2.97 26.04
N LYS A 196 34.89 2.71 25.14
CA LYS A 196 34.84 1.64 24.14
C LYS A 196 34.47 0.25 24.72
N SER A 197 34.47 0.13 26.05
CA SER A 197 34.22 -1.06 26.86
C SER A 197 32.79 -1.23 27.38
N GLN A 198 31.86 -0.28 27.23
CA GLN A 198 30.46 -0.56 27.56
C GLN A 198 29.92 -1.52 26.48
N GLN A 199 29.85 -2.80 26.84
CA GLN A 199 29.41 -3.91 26.00
C GLN A 199 28.21 -3.48 25.14
N PHE A 200 28.47 -3.26 23.86
CA PHE A 200 27.56 -2.55 22.95
C PHE A 200 26.26 -3.33 22.76
N ASP A 201 25.15 -2.84 23.32
CA ASP A 201 23.84 -3.44 23.11
C ASP A 201 23.17 -2.88 21.84
N VAL A 202 23.55 -3.45 20.69
CA VAL A 202 22.92 -3.15 19.39
C VAL A 202 21.39 -3.31 19.47
N LYS A 203 20.86 -4.21 20.32
CA LYS A 203 19.41 -4.35 20.49
C LYS A 203 18.78 -3.09 21.06
N THR A 204 19.44 -2.41 22.00
CA THR A 204 18.97 -1.15 22.56
C THR A 204 18.93 -0.04 21.50
N TYR A 205 19.96 0.06 20.66
CA TYR A 205 19.96 1.01 19.53
C TYR A 205 18.86 0.70 18.50
N VAL A 206 18.67 -0.57 18.14
CA VAL A 206 17.59 -0.99 17.24
C VAL A 206 16.22 -0.64 17.82
N LYS A 207 16.00 -0.84 19.12
CA LYS A 207 14.77 -0.45 19.80
C LYS A 207 14.56 1.07 19.77
N TYR A 208 15.62 1.85 19.89
CA TYR A 208 15.57 3.30 19.77
C TYR A 208 15.12 3.73 18.36
N ILE A 209 15.76 3.21 17.30
CA ILE A 209 15.37 3.49 15.91
C ILE A 209 13.89 3.13 15.67
N LEU A 210 13.43 1.98 16.16
CA LEU A 210 12.04 1.57 15.97
C LEU A 210 11.03 2.50 16.66
N LYS A 211 11.39 3.12 17.78
CA LYS A 211 10.52 4.05 18.50
C LYS A 211 10.61 5.46 17.90
N GLU A 212 11.80 6.03 17.88
CA GLU A 212 12.01 7.47 17.64
C GLU A 212 12.73 7.78 16.32
N GLY A 213 13.28 6.76 15.65
CA GLY A 213 13.99 6.93 14.40
C GLY A 213 13.10 7.45 13.26
N LYS A 214 13.77 8.06 12.27
CA LYS A 214 13.17 8.55 11.03
C LYS A 214 12.64 7.39 10.19
N ILE A 215 11.76 7.70 9.23
CA ILE A 215 11.20 6.70 8.30
C ILE A 215 12.32 5.97 7.54
N THR A 216 13.35 6.69 7.11
CA THR A 216 14.51 6.12 6.40
C THR A 216 15.30 5.15 7.25
N GLU A 217 15.64 5.54 8.49
CA GLU A 217 16.37 4.70 9.45
C GLU A 217 15.59 3.41 9.77
N LYS A 218 14.28 3.52 10.01
CA LYS A 218 13.39 2.37 10.23
C LYS A 218 13.37 1.43 9.02
N ARG A 219 13.43 1.97 7.80
CA ARG A 219 13.46 1.19 6.55
C ARG A 219 14.78 0.47 6.37
N GLU A 220 15.90 1.16 6.58
CA GLU A 220 17.24 0.59 6.48
C GLU A 220 17.44 -0.53 7.49
N LEU A 221 17.02 -0.31 8.74
CA LEU A 221 17.00 -1.32 9.79
C LEU A 221 16.27 -2.58 9.35
N LEU A 222 15.02 -2.47 8.91
CA LEU A 222 14.24 -3.64 8.53
C LEU A 222 14.69 -4.26 7.20
N ALA A 223 15.32 -3.50 6.32
CA ALA A 223 15.93 -4.03 5.08
C ALA A 223 17.21 -4.83 5.36
N SER A 224 17.95 -4.49 6.41
CA SER A 224 19.16 -5.21 6.84
C SER A 224 18.86 -6.56 7.51
N LEU A 225 17.60 -6.82 7.87
CA LEU A 225 17.19 -8.10 8.45
C LEU A 225 17.30 -9.20 7.40
N LYS A 226 18.06 -10.25 7.72
CA LYS A 226 18.16 -11.45 6.87
C LYS A 226 16.80 -12.15 6.71
N SER A 227 16.01 -12.15 7.77
CA SER A 227 14.75 -12.88 7.88
C SER A 227 13.56 -12.03 7.40
N ARG A 228 12.62 -12.65 6.68
CA ARG A 228 11.45 -11.95 6.14
C ARG A 228 10.36 -11.77 7.19
N LEU A 229 9.74 -10.59 7.24
CA LEU A 229 8.61 -10.31 8.13
C LEU A 229 7.27 -10.73 7.51
N ILE A 230 6.51 -11.53 8.25
CA ILE A 230 5.18 -12.01 7.88
C ILE A 230 4.14 -11.40 8.81
N PHE A 231 3.13 -10.75 8.23
CA PHE A 231 1.97 -10.20 8.94
C PHE A 231 0.74 -11.08 8.70
N ARG A 232 0.18 -11.65 9.78
CA ARG A 232 -1.03 -12.46 9.76
C ARG A 232 -1.82 -12.27 11.04
N ASN A 233 -3.13 -12.05 10.94
CA ASN A 233 -4.05 -11.98 12.09
C ASN A 233 -3.58 -11.00 13.20
N LYS A 234 -3.15 -9.79 12.80
CA LYS A 234 -2.58 -8.77 13.72
C LYS A 234 -1.32 -9.21 14.48
N LYS A 235 -0.61 -10.23 13.98
CA LYS A 235 0.68 -10.67 14.51
C LYS A 235 1.77 -10.58 13.45
N ILE A 236 2.97 -10.20 13.87
CA ILE A 236 4.19 -10.20 13.05
C ILE A 236 5.06 -11.37 13.50
N THR A 237 5.54 -12.16 12.54
CA THR A 237 6.45 -13.28 12.75
C THR A 237 7.58 -13.23 11.74
N LEU A 238 8.71 -13.85 12.05
CA LEU A 238 9.79 -14.07 11.10
C LEU A 238 9.54 -15.36 10.33
N GLU A 239 9.73 -15.31 9.01
CA GLU A 239 9.83 -16.50 8.17
C GLU A 239 11.15 -17.20 8.53
N LYS A 240 11.08 -18.46 9.00
CA LYS A 240 12.28 -19.24 9.27
C LYS A 240 13.00 -19.48 7.94
N HIS A 241 14.30 -19.16 7.89
CA HIS A 241 15.15 -19.61 6.79
C HIS A 241 15.23 -21.14 6.85
N GLU A 242 14.43 -21.82 6.04
CA GLU A 242 14.80 -23.17 5.62
C GLU A 242 15.95 -22.99 4.63
N THR A 243 17.17 -23.20 5.11
CA THR A 243 18.34 -23.37 4.26
C THR A 243 18.07 -24.57 3.36
N THR A 244 17.44 -24.36 2.21
CA THR A 244 17.35 -25.38 1.18
C THR A 244 18.74 -25.50 0.58
N ILE A 245 19.60 -26.28 1.23
CA ILE A 245 20.75 -26.88 0.57
C ILE A 245 20.15 -27.81 -0.49
N LYS A 246 19.91 -27.28 -1.68
CA LYS A 246 19.71 -28.10 -2.87
C LYS A 246 21.05 -28.76 -3.15
N ASN A 247 21.25 -29.94 -2.58
CA ASN A 247 22.20 -30.90 -3.13
C ASN A 247 21.62 -31.36 -4.47
N SER A 248 22.22 -30.88 -5.55
CA SER A 248 21.99 -31.34 -6.92
C SER A 248 23.34 -31.30 -7.62
#